data_AF-A0A4Q3JH48-F1
#
_entry.id   AF-A0A4Q3JH48-F1
#
_cell.length_a   1.000
_cell.length_b   1.000
_cell.length_c   1.000
_cell.angle_alpha   90.00
_cell.angle_beta   90.00
_cell.angle_gamma   90.00
#
_symmetry.space_group_name_H-M   'P 1'
#
loop_
_entity.id
_entity.type
_entity.pdbx_description
1 polymer ?
#
loop_
_entity_poly.entity_id
_entity_poly.type
_entity_poly.pdbx_seq_one_letter_code
_entity_poly.pdbx_strand_id
1 'polypeptide(L)'
;MLDLDALRGAYRHFLRPDRILLTGHSHQAWPDVARDAGARAFDDAARLVDDKWGEAVFPLIERVQRRIVARMDLPDGSELAFGSNTHELTFRLLSCFRASERPRIVTTTGEFHSLHRQLTRLAEEGFEVVWVDARPRATLAARLAEAITPGTALV
;
A
#
# COMPACT_ATOMS: atom_id res chain seq x y z
N MET A 1 17.30 -19.97 11.48
CA MET A 1 18.18 -18.98 10.80
C MET A 1 17.74 -18.94 9.34
N LEU A 2 17.61 -17.75 8.74
CA LEU A 2 17.26 -17.62 7.31
C LEU A 2 18.41 -18.16 6.44
N ASP A 3 18.09 -19.03 5.49
CA ASP A 3 19.03 -19.48 4.47
C ASP A 3 19.21 -18.37 3.42
N LEU A 4 20.31 -17.63 3.53
CA LEU A 4 20.59 -16.49 2.68
C LEU A 4 20.96 -16.89 1.24
N ASP A 5 21.55 -18.06 1.05
CA ASP A 5 21.94 -18.54 -0.27
C ASP A 5 20.71 -19.00 -1.05
N ALA A 6 19.81 -19.73 -0.39
CA ALA A 6 18.50 -20.06 -0.96
C ALA A 6 17.69 -18.79 -1.28
N LEU A 7 17.72 -17.79 -0.38
CA LEU A 7 17.03 -16.53 -0.62
C LEU A 7 17.61 -15.81 -1.84
N ARG A 8 18.93 -15.69 -1.97
CA ARG A 8 19.55 -15.08 -3.16
C ARG A 8 19.24 -15.86 -4.44
N GLY A 9 19.26 -17.20 -4.36
CA GLY A 9 18.92 -18.09 -5.47
C GLY A 9 17.52 -17.85 -6.02
N ALA A 10 16.56 -17.47 -5.17
CA ALA A 10 15.19 -17.16 -5.58
C ALA A 10 15.04 -15.86 -6.39
N TYR A 11 16.07 -15.01 -6.49
CA TYR A 11 16.03 -13.71 -7.19
C TYR A 11 17.07 -13.62 -8.32
N ARG A 12 17.53 -14.76 -8.87
CA ARG A 12 18.63 -14.83 -9.84
C ARG A 12 18.42 -14.00 -11.11
N HIS A 13 17.19 -13.69 -11.51
CA HIS A 13 16.96 -12.83 -12.68
C HIS A 13 17.26 -11.35 -12.41
N PHE A 14 17.10 -10.89 -11.17
CA PHE A 14 17.36 -9.50 -10.77
C PHE A 14 18.76 -9.31 -10.21
N LEU A 15 19.28 -10.30 -9.47
CA LEU A 15 20.59 -10.21 -8.83
C LEU A 15 21.69 -10.58 -9.82
N ARG A 16 22.65 -9.67 -10.03
CA ARG A 16 23.84 -9.91 -10.88
C ARG A 16 25.12 -9.79 -10.03
N PRO A 17 26.16 -10.59 -10.30
CA PRO A 17 27.40 -10.54 -9.52
C PRO A 17 28.10 -9.17 -9.54
N ASP A 18 27.94 -8.43 -10.64
CA ASP A 18 28.57 -7.13 -10.90
C ASP A 18 27.71 -5.92 -10.45
N ARG A 19 26.53 -6.16 -9.85
CA ARG A 19 25.60 -5.10 -9.45
C ARG A 19 24.98 -5.36 -8.09
N ILE A 20 25.15 -4.40 -7.18
CA ILE A 20 24.48 -4.39 -5.88
C ILE A 20 23.21 -3.52 -5.97
N LEU A 21 22.06 -4.08 -5.58
CA LEU A 21 20.78 -3.39 -5.59
C LEU A 21 20.56 -2.65 -4.26
N LEU A 22 20.73 -1.33 -4.25
CA LEU A 22 20.49 -0.45 -3.09
C LEU A 22 19.25 0.45 -3.28
N THR A 23 18.31 0.01 -4.11
CA THR A 23 17.10 0.76 -4.51
C THR A 23 15.82 0.18 -3.92
N GLY A 24 15.90 -0.58 -2.82
CA GLY A 24 14.74 -1.31 -2.26
C GLY A 24 13.53 -0.43 -1.91
N HIS A 25 13.74 0.87 -1.72
CA HIS A 25 12.67 1.85 -1.45
C HIS A 25 11.82 2.23 -2.68
N SER A 26 12.29 1.95 -3.91
CA SER A 26 11.62 2.36 -5.16
C SER A 26 11.51 1.21 -6.17
N HIS A 27 12.56 0.40 -6.29
CA HIS A 27 12.66 -0.71 -7.23
C HIS A 27 13.22 -1.93 -6.52
N GLN A 28 12.32 -2.72 -5.94
CA GLN A 28 12.67 -3.98 -5.29
C GLN A 28 12.75 -5.10 -6.33
N ALA A 29 13.77 -5.96 -6.18
CA ALA A 29 13.87 -7.17 -6.99
C ALA A 29 12.64 -8.06 -6.77
N TRP A 30 12.14 -8.67 -7.84
CA TRP A 30 11.08 -9.67 -7.75
C TRP A 30 11.69 -11.06 -7.72
N PRO A 31 11.15 -11.99 -6.90
CA PRO A 31 11.61 -13.37 -6.95
C PRO A 31 11.20 -13.99 -8.29
N ASP A 32 11.98 -14.94 -8.77
CA ASP A 32 11.78 -15.64 -10.03
C ASP A 32 10.36 -16.20 -10.20
N VAL A 33 9.76 -16.68 -9.10
CA VAL A 33 8.39 -17.22 -9.10
C VAL A 33 7.34 -16.19 -9.52
N ALA A 34 7.62 -14.89 -9.40
CA ALA A 34 6.73 -13.83 -9.86
C ALA A 34 6.64 -13.80 -11.40
N ARG A 35 7.74 -14.08 -12.11
CA ARG A 35 7.74 -14.23 -13.56
C ARG A 35 6.84 -15.38 -13.99
N ASP A 36 7.02 -16.54 -13.37
CA ASP A 36 6.23 -17.72 -13.71
C ASP A 36 4.75 -17.54 -13.34
N ALA A 37 4.46 -16.80 -12.27
CA ALA A 37 3.09 -16.43 -11.91
C ALA A 37 2.46 -15.48 -12.94
N GLY A 38 3.21 -14.51 -13.47
CA GLY A 38 2.75 -13.62 -14.53
C GLY A 38 2.40 -14.38 -15.81
N ALA A 39 3.23 -15.35 -16.21
CA ALA A 39 2.94 -16.21 -17.36
C ALA A 39 1.66 -17.04 -17.14
N ARG A 40 1.53 -17.70 -15.96
CA ARG A 40 0.32 -18.45 -15.61
C ARG A 40 -0.94 -17.58 -15.60
N ALA A 41 -0.86 -16.36 -15.06
CA ALA A 41 -1.98 -15.43 -15.04
C ALA A 41 -2.44 -15.05 -16.45
N PHE A 42 -1.50 -14.89 -17.38
CA PHE A 42 -1.81 -14.68 -18.80
C PHE A 42 -2.50 -15.91 -19.41
N ASP A 43 -1.94 -17.10 -19.19
CA ASP A 43 -2.49 -18.36 -19.73
C ASP A 43 -3.91 -18.63 -19.20
N ASP A 44 -4.14 -18.42 -17.90
CA ASP A 44 -5.48 -18.53 -17.29
C ASP A 44 -6.45 -17.51 -17.88
N ALA A 45 -6.01 -16.27 -18.09
CA ALA A 45 -6.85 -15.25 -18.71
C ALA A 45 -7.19 -15.56 -20.18
N ALA A 46 -6.25 -16.10 -20.94
CA ALA A 46 -6.47 -16.51 -22.33
C ALA A 46 -7.40 -17.73 -22.44
N ARG A 47 -7.25 -18.70 -21.53
CA ARG A 47 -8.03 -19.93 -21.52
C ARG A 47 -9.47 -19.73 -21.02
N LEU A 48 -9.65 -18.97 -19.95
CA LEU A 48 -10.93 -18.84 -19.25
C LEU A 48 -11.70 -17.56 -19.61
N VAL A 49 -11.04 -16.56 -20.20
CA VAL A 49 -11.63 -15.27 -20.59
C VAL A 49 -12.37 -14.61 -19.42
N ASP A 50 -13.70 -14.68 -19.35
CA ASP A 50 -14.50 -14.06 -18.29
C ASP A 50 -14.71 -15.03 -17.11
N ASP A 51 -14.74 -16.34 -17.36
CA ASP A 51 -14.88 -17.36 -16.32
C ASP A 51 -13.69 -17.36 -15.33
N LYS A 52 -12.57 -16.73 -15.71
CA LYS A 52 -11.35 -16.62 -14.88
C LYS A 52 -11.62 -16.03 -13.51
N TRP A 53 -12.62 -15.16 -13.39
CA TRP A 53 -12.95 -14.51 -12.12
C TRP A 53 -13.33 -15.53 -11.06
N GLY A 54 -14.30 -16.39 -11.37
CA GLY A 54 -14.75 -17.45 -10.47
C GLY A 54 -13.78 -18.62 -10.39
N GLU A 55 -13.22 -19.03 -11.52
CA GLU A 55 -12.42 -20.26 -11.63
C GLU A 55 -10.98 -20.09 -11.10
N ALA A 56 -10.41 -18.88 -11.18
CA ALA A 56 -9.00 -18.65 -10.84
C ALA A 56 -8.79 -17.47 -9.88
N VAL A 57 -9.35 -16.30 -10.17
CA VAL A 57 -8.98 -15.04 -9.49
C VAL A 57 -9.53 -14.99 -8.07
N PHE A 58 -10.83 -15.20 -7.84
CA PHE A 58 -11.41 -15.14 -6.49
C PHE A 58 -10.86 -16.23 -5.56
N PRO A 59 -10.75 -17.51 -5.97
CA PRO A 59 -10.12 -18.53 -5.13
C PRO A 59 -8.66 -18.21 -4.79
N LEU A 60 -7.90 -17.60 -5.72
CA LEU A 60 -6.54 -17.17 -5.47
C LEU A 60 -6.50 -16.01 -4.46
N ILE A 61 -7.35 -15.00 -4.62
CA ILE A 61 -7.48 -13.87 -3.70
C ILE A 61 -7.74 -14.36 -2.28
N GLU A 62 -8.74 -15.22 -2.08
CA GLU A 62 -9.08 -15.75 -0.75
C GLU A 62 -7.92 -16.53 -0.13
N ARG A 63 -7.24 -17.37 -0.93
CA ARG A 63 -6.08 -18.12 -0.46
C ARG A 63 -4.93 -17.20 -0.04
N VAL A 64 -4.69 -16.12 -0.78
CA VAL A 64 -3.64 -15.14 -0.45
C VAL A 64 -4.03 -14.36 0.80
N GLN A 65 -5.29 -13.91 0.94
CA GLN A 65 -5.79 -13.23 2.14
C GLN A 65 -5.57 -14.08 3.40
N ARG A 66 -6.00 -15.35 3.39
CA ARG A 66 -5.79 -16.27 4.53
C ARG A 66 -4.32 -16.40 4.91
N ARG A 67 -3.43 -16.48 3.90
CA ARG A 67 -1.98 -16.55 4.13
C ARG A 67 -1.42 -15.26 4.70
N ILE A 68 -1.91 -14.10 4.27
CA ILE A 68 -1.50 -12.80 4.83
C ILE A 68 -1.93 -12.69 6.29
N VAL A 69 -3.21 -12.99 6.60
CA VAL A 69 -3.73 -13.00 7.97
C VAL A 69 -2.87 -13.87 8.88
N ALA A 70 -2.63 -15.13 8.48
CA ALA A 70 -1.79 -16.04 9.26
C ALA A 70 -0.33 -15.58 9.37
N ARG A 71 0.24 -15.00 8.31
CA ARG A 71 1.66 -14.60 8.27
C ARG A 71 1.95 -13.34 9.08
N MET A 72 0.95 -12.47 9.22
CA MET A 72 0.99 -11.20 9.95
C MET A 72 0.39 -11.31 11.35
N ASP A 73 -0.08 -12.50 11.74
CA ASP A 73 -0.73 -12.77 13.04
C ASP A 73 -1.90 -11.81 13.31
N LEU A 74 -2.73 -11.59 12.28
CA LEU A 74 -3.90 -10.73 12.39
C LEU A 74 -5.08 -11.47 13.03
N PRO A 75 -5.97 -10.77 13.76
CA PRO A 75 -7.15 -11.39 14.36
C PRO A 75 -8.05 -12.10 13.34
N ASP A 76 -8.72 -13.15 13.78
CA ASP A 76 -9.75 -13.83 12.98
C ASP A 76 -10.85 -12.85 12.54
N GLY A 77 -11.23 -12.93 11.27
CA GLY A 77 -12.19 -11.99 10.66
C GLY A 77 -11.57 -10.69 10.13
N SER A 78 -10.24 -10.53 10.14
CA SER A 78 -9.58 -9.38 9.52
C SER A 78 -9.91 -9.26 8.03
N GLU A 79 -10.51 -8.13 7.65
CA GLU A 79 -10.83 -7.82 6.27
C GLU A 79 -9.60 -7.28 5.52
N LEU A 80 -9.32 -7.85 4.35
CA LEU A 80 -8.20 -7.45 3.51
C LEU A 80 -8.69 -7.07 2.12
N ALA A 81 -8.44 -5.83 1.70
CA ALA A 81 -8.67 -5.40 0.33
C ALA A 81 -7.35 -5.34 -0.45
N PHE A 82 -7.32 -5.91 -1.64
CA PHE A 82 -6.19 -5.70 -2.56
C PHE A 82 -6.35 -4.37 -3.31
N GLY A 83 -5.24 -3.68 -3.49
CA GLY A 83 -5.11 -2.45 -4.26
C GLY A 83 -3.81 -2.45 -5.06
N SER A 84 -3.73 -1.57 -6.04
CA SER A 84 -2.62 -1.48 -6.99
C SER A 84 -1.40 -0.76 -6.40
N ASN A 85 -1.62 0.07 -5.38
CA ASN A 85 -0.58 0.82 -4.68
C ASN A 85 -1.15 1.41 -3.36
N THR A 86 -0.30 2.02 -2.54
CA THR A 86 -0.69 2.64 -1.27
C THR A 86 -1.54 3.90 -1.43
N HIS A 87 -1.41 4.63 -2.55
CA HIS A 87 -2.23 5.81 -2.80
C HIS A 87 -3.71 5.43 -2.99
N GLU A 88 -3.99 4.29 -3.62
CA GLU A 88 -5.36 3.79 -3.79
C GLU A 88 -6.04 3.55 -2.44
N LEU A 89 -5.32 3.01 -1.44
CA LEU A 89 -5.85 2.85 -0.09
C LEU A 89 -6.29 4.19 0.49
N THR A 90 -5.39 5.20 0.45
CA THR A 90 -5.71 6.54 0.97
C THR A 90 -6.85 7.18 0.19
N PHE A 91 -6.89 7.03 -1.13
CA PHE A 91 -7.94 7.59 -1.96
C PHE A 91 -9.31 6.97 -1.66
N ARG A 92 -9.40 5.64 -1.54
CA ARG A 92 -10.63 4.94 -1.16
C ARG A 92 -11.14 5.42 0.20
N LEU A 93 -10.26 5.55 1.19
CA LEU A 93 -10.62 6.06 2.52
C LEU A 93 -11.12 7.52 2.46
N LEU A 94 -10.39 8.39 1.77
CA LEU A 94 -10.76 9.80 1.64
C LEU A 94 -12.10 10.00 0.92
N SER A 95 -12.45 9.10 -0.01
CA SER A 95 -13.72 9.14 -0.74
C SER A 95 -14.96 8.87 0.13
N CYS A 96 -14.77 8.35 1.35
CA CYS A 96 -15.86 8.16 2.30
C CYS A 96 -16.34 9.47 2.95
N PHE A 97 -15.56 10.55 2.89
CA PHE A 97 -15.92 11.84 3.47
C PHE A 97 -16.64 12.73 2.46
N ARG A 98 -17.66 13.47 2.93
CA ARG A 98 -18.34 14.46 2.10
C ARG A 98 -17.68 15.83 2.25
N ALA A 99 -17.27 16.44 1.14
CA ALA A 99 -16.68 17.78 1.13
C ALA A 99 -17.58 18.84 1.81
N SER A 100 -18.90 18.70 1.69
CA SER A 100 -19.89 19.58 2.33
C SER A 100 -19.81 19.59 3.87
N GLU A 101 -19.27 18.52 4.47
CA GLU A 101 -19.08 18.39 5.91
C GLU A 101 -17.74 19.00 6.37
N ARG A 102 -16.93 19.52 5.43
CA ARG A 102 -15.61 20.13 5.65
C ARG A 102 -14.72 19.27 6.56
N PRO A 103 -14.48 17.99 6.21
CA PRO A 103 -13.72 17.07 7.04
C PRO A 103 -12.32 17.62 7.32
N ARG A 104 -11.93 17.57 8.59
CA ARG A 104 -10.61 18.01 9.06
C ARG A 104 -9.62 16.86 9.00
N ILE A 105 -8.54 17.04 8.26
CA ILE A 105 -7.45 16.09 8.11
C ILE A 105 -6.18 16.73 8.67
N VAL A 106 -5.58 16.10 9.67
CA VAL A 106 -4.25 16.45 10.16
C VAL A 106 -3.24 15.56 9.45
N THR A 107 -2.14 16.12 8.93
CA THR A 107 -1.11 15.34 8.22
C THR A 107 0.24 16.02 8.35
N THR A 108 1.30 15.47 7.75
CA THR A 108 2.66 16.01 7.85
C THR A 108 3.18 16.58 6.53
N THR A 109 4.11 17.53 6.58
CA THR A 109 4.85 17.97 5.38
C THR A 109 5.78 16.88 4.80
N GLY A 110 5.85 15.71 5.44
CA GLY A 110 6.66 14.56 5.04
C GLY A 110 5.92 13.50 4.23
N GLU A 111 4.66 13.76 3.84
CA GLU A 111 3.89 12.80 3.04
C GLU A 111 4.53 12.48 1.68
N PHE A 112 4.22 11.29 1.17
CA PHE A 112 4.60 10.92 -0.19
C PHE A 112 3.85 11.77 -1.23
N HIS A 113 4.46 11.96 -2.40
CA HIS A 113 4.07 12.98 -3.37
C HIS A 113 2.62 12.88 -3.83
N SER A 114 2.12 11.67 -4.06
CA SER A 114 0.74 11.47 -4.51
C SER A 114 -0.27 11.90 -3.44
N LEU A 115 -0.05 11.54 -2.16
CA LEU A 115 -0.93 11.97 -1.08
C LEU A 115 -0.85 13.48 -0.85
N HIS A 116 0.35 14.07 -0.90
CA HIS A 116 0.51 15.51 -0.77
C HIS A 116 -0.31 16.28 -1.81
N ARG A 117 -0.22 15.87 -3.09
CA ARG A 117 -1.00 16.45 -4.18
C ARG A 117 -2.51 16.23 -3.99
N GLN A 118 -2.90 15.02 -3.59
CA GLN A 118 -4.30 14.67 -3.37
C GLN A 118 -4.94 15.52 -2.27
N LEU A 119 -4.26 15.67 -1.11
CA LEU A 119 -4.76 16.48 0.00
C LEU A 119 -4.77 17.97 -0.31
N THR A 120 -3.76 18.46 -1.04
CA THR A 120 -3.75 19.86 -1.52
C THR A 120 -4.97 20.14 -2.41
N ARG A 121 -5.28 19.24 -3.34
CA ARG A 121 -6.48 19.37 -4.19
C ARG A 121 -7.77 19.27 -3.39
N LEU A 122 -7.85 18.40 -2.39
CA LEU A 122 -9.03 18.29 -1.54
C LEU A 122 -9.25 19.55 -0.68
N ALA A 123 -8.18 20.23 -0.26
CA ALA A 123 -8.29 21.49 0.46
C ALA A 123 -8.98 22.58 -0.40
N GLU A 124 -8.69 22.60 -1.71
CA GLU A 124 -9.38 23.48 -2.67
C GLU A 124 -10.87 23.14 -2.82
N GLU A 125 -11.24 21.88 -2.56
CA GLU A 125 -12.61 21.35 -2.66
C GLU A 125 -13.38 21.37 -1.33
N GLY A 126 -12.84 22.00 -0.28
CA GLY A 126 -13.54 22.24 0.98
C GLY A 126 -13.13 21.35 2.16
N PHE A 127 -12.16 20.45 1.98
CA PHE A 127 -11.53 19.76 3.11
C PHE A 127 -10.69 20.75 3.91
N GLU A 128 -10.65 20.58 5.23
CA GLU A 128 -9.72 21.33 6.08
C GLU A 128 -8.45 20.50 6.29
N VAL A 129 -7.37 20.82 5.57
CA VAL A 129 -6.10 20.10 5.68
C VAL A 129 -5.10 20.89 6.51
N VAL A 130 -4.63 20.27 7.59
CA VAL A 130 -3.68 20.85 8.56
C VAL A 130 -2.33 20.18 8.38
N TRP A 131 -1.35 20.95 7.92
CA TRP A 131 0.01 20.48 7.69
C TRP A 131 0.88 20.73 8.93
N VAL A 132 1.31 19.66 9.59
CA VAL A 132 2.32 19.71 10.65
C VAL A 132 3.70 19.52 10.05
N ASP A 133 4.67 20.39 10.38
CA ASP A 133 6.03 20.23 9.88
C ASP A 133 6.64 18.92 10.36
N ALA A 134 7.04 18.04 9.44
CA ALA A 134 7.69 16.76 9.73
C ALA A 134 9.05 16.91 10.46
N ARG A 135 9.60 18.13 10.53
CA ARG A 135 10.86 18.41 11.22
C ARG A 135 10.70 19.49 12.31
N PRO A 136 11.43 19.36 13.44
CA PRO A 136 12.27 18.23 13.84
C PRO A 136 11.45 16.98 14.22
N ARG A 137 11.99 15.78 13.90
CA ARG A 137 11.30 14.50 14.18
C ARG A 137 11.05 14.25 15.67
N ALA A 138 11.96 14.72 16.52
CA ALA A 138 11.89 14.51 17.98
C ALA A 138 10.61 15.06 18.61
N THR A 139 10.03 16.12 18.05
CA THR A 139 8.80 16.76 18.57
C THR A 139 7.59 16.56 17.65
N LEU A 140 7.72 15.76 16.59
CA LEU A 140 6.64 15.56 15.61
C LEU A 140 5.39 14.95 16.25
N ALA A 141 5.54 13.94 17.10
CA ALA A 141 4.41 13.29 17.77
C ALA A 141 3.61 14.27 18.65
N ALA A 142 4.30 15.14 19.41
CA ALA A 142 3.64 16.15 20.24
C ALA A 142 2.87 17.17 19.39
N ARG A 143 3.47 17.66 18.31
CA ARG A 143 2.83 18.62 17.39
C ARG A 143 1.64 18.01 16.63
N LEU A 144 1.72 16.73 16.27
CA LEU A 144 0.58 15.98 15.73
C LEU A 144 -0.55 15.90 16.76
N ALA A 145 -0.24 15.51 18.00
CA ALA A 145 -1.23 15.44 19.08
C ALA A 145 -1.91 16.79 19.36
N GLU A 146 -1.15 17.88 19.34
CA GLU A 146 -1.67 19.25 19.48
C GLU A 146 -2.59 19.67 18.33
N ALA A 147 -2.31 19.20 17.10
CA ALA A 147 -3.12 19.51 15.92
C ALA A 147 -4.44 18.73 15.86
N ILE A 148 -4.54 17.61 16.59
CA ILE A 148 -5.75 16.79 16.70
C ILE A 148 -6.71 17.46 17.69
N THR A 149 -7.79 18.01 17.15
CA THR A 149 -8.87 18.66 17.91
C THR A 149 -10.19 17.90 17.77
N PRO A 150 -11.20 18.14 18.63
CA PRO A 150 -12.54 17.63 18.40
C PRO A 150 -13.02 17.94 16.98
N GLY A 151 -13.55 16.95 16.28
CA GLY A 151 -13.94 17.06 14.87
C GLY A 151 -12.85 16.71 13.84
N THR A 152 -11.63 16.35 14.28
CA THR A 152 -10.63 15.76 13.37
C THR A 152 -11.15 14.42 12.84
N ALA A 153 -11.28 14.33 11.52
CA ALA A 153 -11.83 13.17 10.82
C ALA A 153 -10.77 12.12 10.50
N LEU A 154 -9.53 12.56 10.22
CA LEU A 154 -8.42 11.69 9.87
C LEU A 154 -7.08 12.33 10.32
N VAL A 155 -6.12 11.47 10.65
CA VAL A 155 -4.71 11.80 10.94
C VAL A 155 -3.81 10.90 10.10
#